data_AF-A0A538GS72-F1
#
_entry.id   AF-A0A538GS72-F1
#
_cell.length_a   1.000
_cell.length_b   1.000
_cell.length_c   1.000
_cell.angle_alpha   90.00
_cell.angle_beta   90.00
_cell.angle_gamma   90.00
#
_symmetry.space_group_name_H-M   'P 1'
#
loop_
_entity.id
_entity.type
_entity.pdbx_description
1 polymer ?
#
loop_
_entity_poly.entity_id
_entity_poly.type
_entity_poly.pdbx_seq_one_letter_code
_entity_poly.pdbx_strand_id
1 'polypeptide(L)'
;PERPQILPASAEERIFAAYPDLVTAHHPLAERWWEDFPAYTSRLLEHAEQMAGVCKLAFELEPDLGLLCVDFMSTDHVGHLGYARFDPEHPAHASTGGGDELLQVYERVDALCGELIDAAAAQYGEEPTVLLFSDHGMKPIYWMFHLDRWLEERGHLRFRKRSLQPWRRGRLDYLARVDQKLVRTLPWYGRALDRIPFLPRPAADRLFADIDFGTTRAYGFASQGQLYLGELTGARNDPAYIDALAAELAEIPHPQTGEPAFQVLRKEELFTGPFLDKAPELMLIPYDERINVDPSRRRWTQPFERHERLDPEVSYGYSGHHGVTGILAATGPGIQPADVPEGSEIVQLPATILSLLGLEAKGLDAKPLAAILEEDAGGAAETVAPETQREASDEPVYSEEEERQMVERLRDLGYE
;
A
#
# COMPACT_ATOMS: atom_id res chain seq x y z
N PRO A 1 7.83 -15.13 -6.47
CA PRO A 1 7.47 -14.74 -7.84
C PRO A 1 6.55 -15.79 -8.47
N GLU A 2 5.25 -15.56 -8.32
CA GLU A 2 4.20 -16.27 -9.03
C GLU A 2 4.17 -15.92 -10.52
N ARG A 3 3.72 -16.87 -11.33
CA ARG A 3 3.40 -16.61 -12.73
C ARG A 3 2.09 -15.83 -12.81
N PRO A 4 1.98 -14.84 -13.70
CA PRO A 4 0.73 -14.09 -13.86
C PRO A 4 -0.38 -15.01 -14.38
N GLN A 5 -1.61 -14.74 -13.94
CA GLN A 5 -2.78 -15.33 -14.55
C GLN A 5 -3.05 -14.63 -15.88
N ILE A 6 -3.01 -15.37 -16.98
CA ILE A 6 -3.24 -14.85 -18.32
C ILE A 6 -4.44 -15.56 -18.92
N LEU A 7 -5.40 -14.79 -19.43
CA LEU A 7 -6.58 -15.29 -20.11
C LEU A 7 -6.79 -14.52 -21.41
N PRO A 8 -7.35 -15.16 -22.46
CA PRO A 8 -7.64 -16.60 -22.56
C PRO A 8 -6.36 -17.45 -22.68
N ALA A 9 -6.50 -18.78 -22.57
CA ALA A 9 -5.35 -19.71 -22.63
C ALA A 9 -4.51 -19.59 -23.94
N SER A 10 -5.13 -19.17 -25.05
CA SER A 10 -4.41 -18.88 -26.30
C SER A 10 -3.45 -17.70 -26.18
N ALA A 11 -3.81 -16.68 -25.40
CA ALA A 11 -2.92 -15.55 -25.10
C ALA A 11 -1.80 -15.99 -24.15
N GLU A 12 -2.13 -16.81 -23.14
CA GLU A 12 -1.16 -17.39 -22.21
C GLU A 12 -0.05 -18.15 -22.94
N GLU A 13 -0.41 -19.06 -23.85
CA GLU A 13 0.57 -19.84 -24.63
C GLU A 13 1.51 -18.94 -25.44
N ARG A 14 0.97 -17.88 -26.07
CA ARG A 14 1.74 -16.93 -26.88
C ARG A 14 2.66 -16.07 -26.01
N ILE A 15 2.15 -15.58 -24.89
CA ILE A 15 2.91 -14.72 -23.97
C ILE A 15 4.04 -15.53 -23.32
N PHE A 16 3.79 -16.73 -22.80
CA PHE A 16 4.86 -17.55 -22.22
C PHE A 16 5.82 -18.13 -23.26
N ALA A 17 5.42 -18.26 -24.52
CA ALA A 17 6.37 -18.60 -25.59
C ALA A 17 7.37 -17.46 -25.86
N ALA A 18 6.92 -16.20 -25.76
CA ALA A 18 7.77 -15.02 -25.92
C ALA A 18 8.58 -14.69 -24.65
N TYR A 19 7.95 -14.85 -23.48
CA TYR A 19 8.48 -14.51 -22.16
C TYR A 19 8.36 -15.71 -21.20
N PRO A 20 9.18 -16.75 -21.37
CA PRO A 20 9.05 -18.01 -20.61
C PRO A 20 9.27 -17.85 -19.11
N ASP A 21 10.02 -16.82 -18.70
CA ASP A 21 10.37 -16.52 -17.32
C ASP A 21 9.54 -15.37 -16.74
N LEU A 22 8.44 -14.98 -17.40
CA LEU A 22 7.55 -13.91 -16.93
C LEU A 22 6.97 -14.25 -15.56
N VAL A 23 7.09 -13.28 -14.64
CA VAL A 23 6.56 -13.33 -13.28
C VAL A 23 5.79 -12.03 -12.99
N THR A 24 4.92 -12.07 -11.98
CA THR A 24 4.15 -10.88 -11.57
C THR A 24 5.04 -9.76 -11.07
N ALA A 25 6.00 -10.08 -10.20
CA ALA A 25 6.97 -9.14 -9.66
C ALA A 25 8.23 -9.83 -9.14
N HIS A 26 9.34 -9.10 -9.12
CA HIS A 26 10.58 -9.49 -8.46
C HIS A 26 10.62 -8.91 -7.04
N HIS A 27 10.08 -9.64 -6.06
CA HIS A 27 9.98 -9.16 -4.68
C HIS A 27 11.38 -8.89 -4.06
N PRO A 28 11.62 -7.71 -3.44
CA PRO A 28 12.93 -7.31 -2.93
C PRO A 28 13.63 -8.33 -2.02
N LEU A 29 12.90 -8.95 -1.07
CA LEU A 29 13.49 -9.96 -0.18
C LEU A 29 13.92 -11.23 -0.88
N ALA A 30 13.12 -11.71 -1.84
CA ALA A 30 13.43 -12.93 -2.58
C ALA A 30 14.71 -12.73 -3.39
N GLU A 31 14.90 -11.50 -3.89
CA GLU A 31 16.07 -11.08 -4.64
C GLU A 31 17.26 -10.64 -3.79
N ARG A 32 17.07 -10.54 -2.47
CA ARG A 32 18.12 -10.13 -1.52
C ARG A 32 18.77 -8.82 -1.95
N TRP A 33 17.94 -7.83 -2.28
CA TRP A 33 18.33 -6.54 -2.88
C TRP A 33 19.53 -5.85 -2.20
N TRP A 34 19.72 -6.07 -0.89
CA TRP A 34 20.79 -5.49 -0.08
C TRP A 34 22.18 -6.05 -0.38
N GLU A 35 22.30 -7.17 -1.09
CA GLU A 35 23.59 -7.74 -1.48
C GLU A 35 24.19 -7.04 -2.70
N ASP A 36 23.36 -6.69 -3.68
CA ASP A 36 23.75 -6.05 -4.93
C ASP A 36 22.56 -5.27 -5.51
N PHE A 37 22.39 -4.03 -5.06
CA PHE A 37 21.29 -3.18 -5.49
C PHE A 37 21.34 -2.81 -6.99
N PRO A 38 22.51 -2.52 -7.60
CA PRO A 38 22.60 -2.39 -9.05
C PRO A 38 22.12 -3.62 -9.82
N ALA A 39 22.50 -4.84 -9.39
CA ALA A 39 22.00 -6.05 -10.04
C ALA A 39 20.49 -6.23 -9.87
N TYR A 40 19.93 -5.88 -8.71
CA TYR A 40 18.48 -5.86 -8.52
C TYR A 40 17.79 -4.82 -9.42
N THR A 41 18.39 -3.65 -9.58
CA THR A 41 17.91 -2.59 -10.48
C THR A 41 17.86 -3.08 -11.93
N SER A 42 18.88 -3.80 -12.40
CA SER A 42 18.85 -4.42 -13.72
C SER A 42 17.67 -5.38 -13.89
N ARG A 43 17.31 -6.16 -12.85
CA ARG A 43 16.13 -7.03 -12.90
C ARG A 43 14.82 -6.24 -12.96
N LEU A 44 14.73 -5.11 -12.25
CA LEU A 44 13.55 -4.24 -12.33
C LEU A 44 13.39 -3.65 -13.75
N LEU A 45 14.50 -3.25 -14.37
CA LEU A 45 14.51 -2.76 -15.75
C LEU A 45 14.10 -3.85 -16.74
N GLU A 46 14.70 -5.05 -16.64
CA GLU A 46 14.34 -6.21 -17.47
C GLU A 46 12.86 -6.58 -17.32
N HIS A 47 12.34 -6.58 -16.10
CA HIS A 47 10.92 -6.87 -15.84
C HIS A 47 9.99 -5.80 -16.43
N ALA A 48 10.33 -4.52 -16.31
CA ALA A 48 9.57 -3.44 -16.95
C ALA A 48 9.54 -3.60 -18.48
N GLU A 49 10.67 -3.98 -19.09
CA GLU A 49 10.74 -4.26 -20.53
C GLU A 49 9.90 -5.48 -20.93
N GLN A 50 9.89 -6.53 -20.11
CA GLN A 50 9.02 -7.68 -20.31
C GLN A 50 7.54 -7.27 -20.26
N MET A 51 7.14 -6.46 -19.28
CA MET A 51 5.75 -5.97 -19.16
C MET A 51 5.33 -5.14 -20.37
N ALA A 52 6.18 -4.22 -20.84
CA ALA A 52 5.91 -3.47 -22.07
C ALA A 52 5.84 -4.39 -23.30
N GLY A 53 6.72 -5.39 -23.37
CA GLY A 53 6.70 -6.41 -24.42
C GLY A 53 5.41 -7.24 -24.44
N VAL A 54 4.91 -7.63 -23.27
CA VAL A 54 3.61 -8.30 -23.11
C VAL A 54 2.47 -7.41 -23.57
N CYS A 55 2.49 -6.11 -23.25
CA CYS A 55 1.49 -5.16 -23.73
C CYS A 55 1.48 -5.05 -25.26
N LYS A 56 2.68 -4.95 -25.88
CA LYS A 56 2.80 -4.94 -27.35
C LYS A 56 2.26 -6.23 -27.98
N LEU A 57 2.52 -7.38 -27.36
CA LEU A 57 1.94 -8.66 -27.80
C LEU A 57 0.42 -8.70 -27.60
N ALA A 58 -0.11 -8.11 -26.53
CA ALA A 58 -1.55 -7.99 -26.32
C ALA A 58 -2.20 -7.18 -27.45
N PHE A 59 -1.55 -6.10 -27.93
CA PHE A 59 -2.03 -5.33 -29.08
C PHE A 59 -2.14 -6.17 -30.36
N GLU A 60 -1.20 -7.10 -30.58
CA GLU A 60 -1.25 -8.01 -31.73
C GLU A 60 -2.33 -9.09 -31.60
N LEU A 61 -2.54 -9.58 -30.38
CA LEU A 61 -3.47 -10.68 -30.09
C LEU A 61 -4.93 -10.21 -30.06
N GLU A 62 -5.17 -8.97 -29.66
CA GLU A 62 -6.50 -8.37 -29.50
C GLU A 62 -6.65 -7.14 -30.42
N PRO A 63 -7.09 -7.35 -31.69
CA PRO A 63 -7.22 -6.27 -32.68
C PRO A 63 -8.35 -5.28 -32.36
N ASP A 64 -9.30 -5.67 -31.50
CA ASP A 64 -10.43 -4.85 -31.06
C ASP A 64 -10.29 -4.41 -29.58
N LEU A 65 -9.05 -4.31 -29.07
CA LEU A 65 -8.78 -3.94 -27.68
C LEU A 65 -9.28 -2.50 -27.39
N GLY A 66 -10.28 -2.38 -26.52
CA GLY A 66 -10.84 -1.07 -26.13
C GLY A 66 -10.22 -0.42 -24.89
N LEU A 67 -9.50 -1.19 -24.06
CA LEU A 67 -8.87 -0.68 -22.84
C LEU A 67 -7.64 -1.53 -22.50
N LEU A 68 -6.50 -0.88 -22.30
CA LEU A 68 -5.31 -1.46 -21.68
C LEU A 68 -5.04 -0.75 -20.36
N CYS A 69 -4.89 -1.53 -19.28
CA CYS A 69 -4.36 -1.05 -18.01
C CYS A 69 -3.03 -1.76 -17.77
N VAL A 70 -1.97 -0.97 -17.57
CA VAL A 70 -0.63 -1.48 -17.30
C VAL A 70 -0.12 -0.85 -16.01
N ASP A 71 0.52 -1.67 -15.20
CA ASP A 71 1.19 -1.27 -13.98
C ASP A 71 2.68 -1.65 -14.06
N PHE A 72 3.54 -0.71 -13.69
CA PHE A 72 4.98 -0.87 -13.64
C PHE A 72 5.44 -0.86 -12.17
N MET A 73 5.23 -1.99 -11.49
CA MET A 73 5.66 -2.25 -10.10
C MET A 73 7.15 -1.96 -9.83
N SER A 74 7.98 -1.91 -10.87
CA SER A 74 9.39 -1.53 -10.75
C SER A 74 9.58 -0.15 -10.10
N THR A 75 8.67 0.79 -10.35
CA THR A 75 8.70 2.16 -9.79
C THR A 75 8.46 2.19 -8.28
N ASP A 76 7.55 1.35 -7.78
CA ASP A 76 7.28 1.19 -6.35
C ASP A 76 8.48 0.53 -5.65
N HIS A 77 8.97 -0.59 -6.19
CA HIS A 77 10.10 -1.32 -5.61
C HIS A 77 11.37 -0.48 -5.54
N VAL A 78 11.72 0.25 -6.60
CA VAL A 78 12.89 1.15 -6.57
C VAL A 78 12.62 2.36 -5.68
N GLY A 79 11.39 2.86 -5.64
CA GLY A 79 10.98 3.98 -4.78
C GLY A 79 11.17 3.66 -3.30
N HIS A 80 10.81 2.44 -2.90
CA HIS A 80 11.04 1.97 -1.55
C HIS A 80 12.52 1.87 -1.16
N LEU A 81 13.43 1.62 -2.11
CA LEU A 81 14.82 1.23 -1.80
C LEU A 81 15.86 2.29 -2.18
N GLY A 82 15.59 3.11 -3.19
CA GLY A 82 16.57 3.93 -3.89
C GLY A 82 16.84 5.31 -3.29
N TYR A 83 15.95 5.87 -2.48
CA TYR A 83 16.12 7.25 -1.97
C TYR A 83 17.41 7.44 -1.19
N ALA A 84 17.78 6.51 -0.30
CA ALA A 84 19.02 6.65 0.46
C ALA A 84 20.25 6.75 -0.44
N ARG A 85 20.25 6.13 -1.62
CA ARG A 85 21.36 6.20 -2.58
C ARG A 85 21.30 7.44 -3.47
N PHE A 86 20.09 7.87 -3.83
CA PHE A 86 19.86 8.99 -4.73
C PHE A 86 19.99 10.35 -4.04
N ASP A 87 19.40 10.49 -2.85
CA ASP A 87 19.26 11.76 -2.12
C ASP A 87 20.45 11.97 -1.15
N PRO A 88 21.32 12.97 -1.40
CA PRO A 88 22.47 13.24 -0.53
C PRO A 88 22.11 13.72 0.87
N GLU A 89 20.88 14.23 1.09
CA GLU A 89 20.40 14.69 2.39
C GLU A 89 19.77 13.56 3.21
N HIS A 90 19.50 12.41 2.59
CA HIS A 90 18.91 11.26 3.27
C HIS A 90 19.80 10.78 4.43
N PRO A 91 19.27 10.54 5.64
CA PRO A 91 20.10 10.22 6.81
C PRO A 91 20.97 8.97 6.66
N ALA A 92 20.48 7.96 5.93
CA ALA A 92 21.25 6.75 5.62
C ALA A 92 22.23 6.88 4.44
N HIS A 93 22.30 8.02 3.72
CA HIS A 93 23.04 8.15 2.45
C HIS A 93 24.52 7.79 2.57
N ALA A 94 25.17 8.26 3.64
CA ALA A 94 26.58 7.96 3.90
C ALA A 94 26.87 6.46 4.06
N SER A 95 25.88 5.67 4.48
CA SER A 95 26.02 4.22 4.68
C SER A 95 25.72 3.40 3.44
N THR A 96 24.88 3.91 2.53
CA THR A 96 24.49 3.22 1.30
C THR A 96 25.42 3.54 0.13
N GLY A 97 26.16 4.66 0.20
CA GLY A 97 26.85 5.22 -0.94
C GLY A 97 25.89 5.88 -1.93
N GLY A 98 26.44 6.51 -2.97
CA GLY A 98 25.67 7.15 -4.02
C GLY A 98 25.26 6.20 -5.15
N GLY A 99 24.16 6.52 -5.81
CA GLY A 99 23.68 5.86 -7.03
C GLY A 99 22.45 6.56 -7.59
N ASP A 100 22.19 6.33 -8.87
CA ASP A 100 21.07 6.91 -9.62
C ASP A 100 20.05 5.85 -10.04
N GLU A 101 20.06 4.67 -9.39
CA GLU A 101 19.18 3.54 -9.75
C GLU A 101 17.70 3.92 -9.72
N LEU A 102 17.31 4.76 -8.76
CA LEU A 102 15.96 5.35 -8.68
C LEU A 102 15.61 6.08 -9.98
N LEU A 103 16.50 6.95 -10.46
CA LEU A 103 16.28 7.72 -11.68
C LEU A 103 16.26 6.81 -12.92
N GLN A 104 17.20 5.86 -13.01
CA GLN A 104 17.29 4.93 -14.15
C GLN A 104 15.98 4.17 -14.39
N VAL A 105 15.34 3.67 -13.32
CA VAL A 105 14.07 2.95 -13.43
C VAL A 105 12.93 3.86 -13.85
N TYR A 106 12.82 5.06 -13.25
CA TYR A 106 11.78 6.02 -13.63
C TYR A 106 11.93 6.50 -15.08
N GLU A 107 13.15 6.84 -15.51
CA GLU A 107 13.44 7.22 -16.90
C GLU A 107 13.13 6.08 -17.87
N ARG A 108 13.43 4.83 -17.51
CA ARG A 108 13.11 3.69 -18.37
C ARG A 108 11.61 3.47 -18.48
N VAL A 109 10.87 3.56 -17.38
CA VAL A 109 9.41 3.40 -17.37
C VAL A 109 8.73 4.52 -18.17
N ASP A 110 9.19 5.77 -18.05
CA ASP A 110 8.73 6.88 -18.89
C ASP A 110 8.93 6.59 -20.38
N ALA A 111 10.15 6.17 -20.76
CA ALA A 111 10.45 5.79 -22.14
C ALA A 111 9.56 4.63 -22.63
N LEU A 112 9.32 3.60 -21.79
CA LEU A 112 8.44 2.49 -22.12
C LEU A 112 6.99 2.93 -22.30
N CYS A 113 6.50 3.89 -21.50
CA CYS A 113 5.17 4.47 -21.70
C CYS A 113 5.08 5.12 -23.10
N GLY A 114 6.06 5.94 -23.49
CA GLY A 114 6.12 6.51 -24.84
C GLY A 114 6.13 5.44 -25.94
N GLU A 115 6.96 4.40 -25.79
CA GLU A 115 7.01 3.28 -26.74
C GLU A 115 5.67 2.54 -26.86
N LEU A 116 4.91 2.40 -25.77
CA LEU A 116 3.59 1.75 -25.78
C LEU A 116 2.54 2.61 -26.48
N ILE A 117 2.58 3.92 -26.26
CA ILE A 117 1.69 4.88 -26.94
C ILE A 117 1.91 4.83 -28.46
N ASP A 118 3.17 4.89 -28.89
CA ASP A 118 3.54 4.81 -30.30
C ASP A 118 3.14 3.46 -30.92
N ALA A 119 3.34 2.36 -30.18
CA ALA A 119 2.98 1.02 -30.63
C ALA A 119 1.45 0.84 -30.77
N ALA A 120 0.68 1.35 -29.80
CA ALA A 120 -0.78 1.34 -29.89
C ALA A 120 -1.25 2.16 -31.09
N ALA A 121 -0.71 3.37 -31.28
CA ALA A 121 -1.08 4.22 -32.41
C ALA A 121 -0.78 3.56 -33.76
N ALA A 122 0.36 2.88 -33.86
CA ALA A 122 0.74 2.14 -35.06
C ALA A 122 -0.15 0.91 -35.31
N GLN A 123 -0.53 0.17 -34.26
CA GLN A 123 -1.34 -1.03 -34.37
C GLN A 123 -2.77 -0.73 -34.78
N TYR A 124 -3.40 0.26 -34.14
CA TYR A 124 -4.81 0.57 -34.31
C TYR A 124 -5.08 1.66 -35.36
N GLY A 125 -4.03 2.38 -35.79
CA GLY A 125 -4.14 3.42 -36.83
C GLY A 125 -4.83 4.70 -36.35
N GLU A 126 -4.91 4.91 -35.05
CA GLU A 126 -5.51 6.07 -34.39
C GLU A 126 -4.73 6.47 -33.14
N GLU A 127 -4.81 7.73 -32.74
CA GLU A 127 -4.16 8.21 -31.53
C GLU A 127 -4.91 7.70 -30.29
N PRO A 128 -4.25 7.00 -29.34
CA PRO A 128 -4.90 6.52 -28.13
C PRO A 128 -5.16 7.66 -27.15
N THR A 129 -6.25 7.58 -26.39
CA THR A 129 -6.42 8.36 -25.16
C THR A 129 -5.61 7.72 -24.05
N VAL A 130 -4.71 8.48 -23.42
CA VAL A 130 -3.75 8.00 -22.43
C VAL A 130 -3.96 8.74 -21.11
N LEU A 131 -4.06 7.97 -20.02
CA LEU A 131 -3.96 8.48 -18.66
C LEU A 131 -2.78 7.77 -17.98
N LEU A 132 -1.77 8.54 -17.61
CA LEU A 132 -0.67 8.11 -16.75
C LEU A 132 -0.89 8.71 -15.38
N PHE A 133 -1.03 7.86 -14.38
CA PHE A 133 -1.19 8.30 -13.00
C PHE A 133 -0.60 7.28 -12.05
N SER A 134 -0.36 7.71 -10.81
CA SER A 134 0.03 6.81 -9.73
C SER A 134 -1.14 6.55 -8.79
N ASP A 135 -1.19 5.34 -8.25
CA ASP A 135 -2.14 4.93 -7.21
C ASP A 135 -1.85 5.60 -5.86
N HIS A 136 -0.58 5.95 -5.63
CA HIS A 136 -0.11 6.77 -4.52
C HIS A 136 1.10 7.63 -4.90
N GLY A 137 1.51 8.54 -4.01
CA GLY A 137 2.80 9.22 -4.12
C GLY A 137 3.96 8.33 -3.69
N MET A 138 5.18 8.86 -3.79
CA MET A 138 6.38 8.21 -3.27
C MET A 138 7.30 9.28 -2.66
N LYS A 139 7.81 9.01 -1.46
CA LYS A 139 8.59 9.98 -0.67
C LYS A 139 9.78 9.32 0.06
N PRO A 140 10.85 10.06 0.38
CA PRO A 140 11.95 9.54 1.19
C PRO A 140 11.53 9.40 2.67
N ILE A 141 12.21 8.52 3.42
CA ILE A 141 12.02 8.36 4.86
C ILE A 141 13.22 8.93 5.61
N TYR A 142 13.07 10.11 6.21
CA TYR A 142 14.12 10.68 7.06
C TYR A 142 13.93 10.32 8.53
N TRP A 143 12.69 10.07 8.90
CA TRP A 143 12.30 9.81 10.28
C TRP A 143 11.34 8.63 10.36
N MET A 144 11.53 7.82 11.38
CA MET A 144 10.63 6.75 11.76
C MET A 144 9.91 7.15 13.04
N PHE A 145 8.57 7.17 12.99
CA PHE A 145 7.72 7.26 14.16
C PHE A 145 7.13 5.89 14.49
N HIS A 146 7.64 5.30 15.56
CA HIS A 146 7.26 4.00 16.09
C HIS A 146 5.99 4.15 16.93
N LEU A 147 4.84 4.15 16.26
CA LEU A 147 3.53 4.42 16.85
C LEU A 147 3.22 3.48 18.03
N ASP A 148 3.44 2.18 17.85
CA ASP A 148 3.18 1.19 18.89
C ASP A 148 4.08 1.39 20.11
N ARG A 149 5.33 1.84 19.90
CA ARG A 149 6.23 2.18 21.00
C ARG A 149 5.69 3.38 21.78
N TRP A 150 5.23 4.42 21.08
CA TRP A 150 4.60 5.59 21.71
C TRP A 150 3.36 5.21 22.52
N LEU A 151 2.47 4.40 21.94
CA LEU A 151 1.25 3.93 22.59
C LEU A 151 1.56 3.06 23.82
N GLU A 152 2.61 2.23 23.76
CA GLU A 152 3.05 1.41 24.90
C GLU A 152 3.60 2.29 26.03
N GLU A 153 4.45 3.28 25.71
CA GLU A 153 5.03 4.20 26.70
C GLU A 153 3.97 5.03 27.44
N ARG A 154 2.90 5.41 26.74
CA ARG A 154 1.75 6.14 27.33
C ARG A 154 0.69 5.21 27.95
N GLY A 155 0.87 3.89 27.85
CA GLY A 155 -0.01 2.90 28.47
C GLY A 155 -1.34 2.66 27.74
N HIS A 156 -1.46 3.08 26.48
CA HIS A 156 -2.59 2.77 25.61
C HIS A 156 -2.49 1.37 25.01
N LEU A 157 -1.26 0.92 24.72
CA LEU A 157 -0.97 -0.38 24.15
C LEU A 157 -0.26 -1.26 25.17
N ARG A 158 -0.59 -2.56 25.18
CA ARG A 158 0.20 -3.56 25.89
C ARG A 158 0.36 -4.81 25.05
N PHE A 159 1.60 -5.25 24.95
CA PHE A 159 1.91 -6.57 24.42
C PHE A 159 1.95 -7.65 25.52
N ARG A 160 1.51 -8.85 25.16
CA ARG A 160 1.65 -10.04 26.02
C ARG A 160 3.09 -10.54 26.04
N LYS A 161 3.57 -10.97 27.21
CA LYS A 161 4.92 -11.51 27.42
C LYS A 161 5.03 -12.98 27.00
N ARG A 162 3.91 -13.71 26.99
CA ARG A 162 3.82 -15.13 26.65
C ARG A 162 2.75 -15.36 25.60
N SER A 163 3.04 -16.25 24.65
CA SER A 163 2.20 -16.47 23.47
C SER A 163 2.44 -17.86 22.91
N LEU A 164 1.41 -18.50 22.34
CA LEU A 164 1.58 -19.76 21.61
C LEU A 164 1.86 -19.53 20.13
N GLN A 165 1.85 -18.27 19.68
CA GLN A 165 2.12 -17.91 18.30
C GLN A 165 3.39 -18.54 17.74
N PRO A 166 4.53 -18.64 18.45
CA PRO A 166 5.75 -19.24 17.90
C PRO A 166 5.58 -20.66 17.33
N TRP A 167 4.48 -21.36 17.64
CA TRP A 167 4.15 -22.67 17.07
C TRP A 167 3.38 -22.62 15.72
N ARG A 168 3.03 -21.42 15.25
CA ARG A 168 2.49 -21.16 13.91
C ARG A 168 3.51 -21.66 12.89
N ARG A 169 3.07 -22.50 11.94
CA ARG A 169 3.90 -23.29 10.98
C ARG A 169 4.48 -24.62 11.50
N GLY A 170 4.09 -25.07 12.70
CA GLY A 170 4.48 -26.38 13.24
C GLY A 170 3.31 -27.37 13.38
N ARG A 171 3.60 -28.58 13.90
CA ARG A 171 2.56 -29.59 14.24
C ARG A 171 1.54 -29.12 15.28
N LEU A 172 1.81 -27.99 15.94
CA LEU A 172 0.98 -27.38 16.98
C LEU A 172 0.29 -26.09 16.50
N ASP A 173 0.20 -25.86 15.18
CA ASP A 173 -0.43 -24.66 14.60
C ASP A 173 -1.87 -24.43 15.09
N TYR A 174 -2.64 -25.50 15.31
CA TYR A 174 -3.98 -25.41 15.89
C TYR A 174 -4.00 -24.65 17.24
N LEU A 175 -2.99 -24.87 18.10
CA LEU A 175 -2.88 -24.16 19.38
C LEU A 175 -2.60 -22.68 19.19
N ALA A 176 -1.81 -22.29 18.19
CA ALA A 176 -1.58 -20.89 17.85
C ALA A 176 -2.86 -20.22 17.33
N ARG A 177 -3.68 -20.92 16.55
CA ARG A 177 -4.99 -20.40 16.11
C ARG A 177 -5.97 -20.22 17.25
N VAL A 178 -6.07 -21.21 18.15
CA VAL A 178 -6.89 -21.10 19.36
C VAL A 178 -6.41 -19.95 20.24
N ASP A 179 -5.10 -19.84 20.45
CA ASP A 179 -4.48 -18.74 21.20
C ASP A 179 -4.84 -17.37 20.62
N GLN A 180 -4.77 -17.21 19.29
CA GLN A 180 -5.14 -15.98 18.61
C GLN A 180 -6.62 -15.65 18.78
N LYS A 181 -7.50 -16.66 18.75
CA LYS A 181 -8.94 -16.46 18.99
C LYS A 181 -9.21 -16.04 20.43
N LEU A 182 -8.57 -16.70 21.40
CA LEU A 182 -8.79 -16.44 22.83
C LEU A 182 -8.29 -15.05 23.25
N VAL A 183 -7.11 -14.62 22.76
CA VAL A 183 -6.60 -13.28 23.09
C VAL A 183 -7.49 -12.15 22.57
N ARG A 184 -8.21 -12.39 21.47
CA ARG A 184 -9.17 -11.43 20.88
C ARG A 184 -10.57 -11.46 21.52
N THR A 185 -10.88 -12.46 22.34
CA THR A 185 -12.24 -12.67 22.87
C THR A 185 -12.34 -12.63 24.39
N LEU A 186 -11.27 -12.96 25.12
CA LEU A 186 -11.27 -13.07 26.57
C LEU A 186 -10.34 -12.01 27.21
N PRO A 187 -10.87 -10.99 27.92
CA PRO A 187 -10.08 -9.88 28.44
C PRO A 187 -8.95 -10.27 29.42
N TRP A 188 -9.05 -11.42 30.08
CA TRP A 188 -8.06 -11.87 31.06
C TRP A 188 -7.01 -12.82 30.49
N TYR A 189 -7.19 -13.31 29.25
CA TYR A 189 -6.43 -14.44 28.71
C TYR A 189 -4.94 -14.12 28.55
N GLY A 190 -4.59 -12.97 27.96
CA GLY A 190 -3.18 -12.56 27.81
C GLY A 190 -2.44 -12.47 29.16
N ARG A 191 -3.08 -11.86 30.17
CA ARG A 191 -2.55 -11.80 31.55
C ARG A 191 -2.43 -13.17 32.23
N ALA A 192 -3.30 -14.12 31.90
CA ALA A 192 -3.21 -15.47 32.43
C ALA A 192 -2.03 -16.22 31.83
N LEU A 193 -1.84 -16.15 30.50
CA LEU A 193 -0.67 -16.73 29.82
C LEU A 193 0.65 -16.14 30.34
N ASP A 194 0.69 -14.84 30.60
CA ASP A 194 1.88 -14.15 31.11
C ASP A 194 2.39 -14.72 32.45
N ARG A 195 1.52 -15.38 33.23
CA ARG A 195 1.88 -16.05 34.49
C ARG A 195 2.48 -17.43 34.31
N ILE A 196 2.49 -17.98 33.10
CA ILE A 196 2.97 -19.32 32.81
C ILE A 196 4.42 -19.24 32.28
N PRO A 197 5.45 -19.50 33.11
CA PRO A 197 6.83 -19.15 32.77
C PRO A 197 7.45 -20.03 31.68
N PHE A 198 6.90 -21.23 31.43
CA PHE A 198 7.39 -22.18 30.44
C PHE A 198 6.81 -21.98 29.04
N LEU A 199 5.83 -21.08 28.86
CA LEU A 199 5.32 -20.74 27.54
C LEU A 199 6.35 -19.92 26.76
N PRO A 200 6.36 -20.04 25.41
CA PRO A 200 7.34 -19.31 24.63
C PRO A 200 7.11 -17.81 24.74
N ARG A 201 8.20 -17.07 24.58
CA ARG A 201 8.12 -15.62 24.38
C ARG A 201 7.89 -15.39 22.89
N PRO A 202 6.96 -14.49 22.54
CA PRO A 202 6.81 -14.09 21.16
C PRO A 202 8.08 -13.41 20.63
N ALA A 203 8.32 -13.58 19.34
CA ALA A 203 9.41 -12.94 18.64
C ALA A 203 9.08 -11.45 18.39
N ALA A 204 10.12 -10.64 18.16
CA ALA A 204 9.98 -9.18 18.06
C ALA A 204 9.33 -8.71 16.75
N ASP A 205 9.12 -9.62 15.82
CA ASP A 205 8.57 -9.43 14.47
C ASP A 205 7.05 -9.65 14.37
N ARG A 206 6.39 -10.09 15.45
CA ARG A 206 4.95 -10.40 15.44
C ARG A 206 4.15 -9.27 16.08
N LEU A 207 3.60 -8.43 15.19
CA LEU A 207 2.97 -7.15 15.50
C LEU A 207 1.59 -7.33 16.17
N PHE A 208 0.60 -7.73 15.38
CA PHE A 208 -0.79 -7.83 15.82
C PHE A 208 -1.08 -9.06 16.70
N ALA A 209 -0.37 -10.16 16.45
CA ALA A 209 -0.67 -11.44 17.08
C ALA A 209 -0.38 -11.44 18.60
N ASP A 210 0.40 -10.48 19.09
CA ASP A 210 0.84 -10.44 20.47
C ASP A 210 0.36 -9.23 21.27
N ILE A 211 -0.59 -8.48 20.73
CA ILE A 211 -1.33 -7.48 21.47
C ILE A 211 -2.20 -8.16 22.53
N ASP A 212 -2.18 -7.65 23.77
CA ASP A 212 -3.13 -8.06 24.81
C ASP A 212 -4.41 -7.21 24.71
N PHE A 213 -5.31 -7.60 23.80
CA PHE A 213 -6.57 -6.89 23.53
C PHE A 213 -7.46 -6.72 24.76
N GLY A 214 -7.29 -7.54 25.79
CA GLY A 214 -8.02 -7.38 27.05
C GLY A 214 -7.61 -6.15 27.87
N THR A 215 -6.50 -5.51 27.51
CA THR A 215 -5.97 -4.33 28.22
C THR A 215 -5.61 -3.17 27.30
N THR A 216 -5.31 -3.47 26.05
CA THR A 216 -5.03 -2.46 25.02
C THR A 216 -6.28 -1.65 24.72
N ARG A 217 -6.13 -0.32 24.71
CA ARG A 217 -7.17 0.65 24.38
C ARG A 217 -7.00 1.22 22.96
N ALA A 218 -5.76 1.31 22.47
CA ALA A 218 -5.44 1.71 21.10
C ALA A 218 -4.23 0.96 20.58
N TYR A 219 -4.20 0.67 19.28
CA TYR A 219 -3.09 0.00 18.60
C TYR A 219 -2.98 0.48 17.15
N GLY A 220 -1.77 0.53 16.62
CA GLY A 220 -1.56 0.73 15.19
C GLY A 220 -1.77 -0.56 14.41
N PHE A 221 -2.18 -0.46 13.16
CA PHE A 221 -2.31 -1.60 12.24
C PHE A 221 -1.97 -1.18 10.82
N ALA A 222 -1.46 -2.12 10.00
CA ALA A 222 -0.95 -1.86 8.65
C ALA A 222 0.13 -0.75 8.62
N SER A 223 0.30 -0.05 7.50
CA SER A 223 1.24 1.07 7.37
C SER A 223 0.52 2.43 7.46
N GLN A 224 1.29 3.53 7.53
CA GLN A 224 0.81 4.90 7.33
C GLN A 224 -0.16 5.44 8.41
N GLY A 225 0.05 5.05 9.67
CA GLY A 225 -0.56 5.77 10.79
C GLY A 225 -2.03 5.47 11.08
N GLN A 226 -2.52 4.30 10.67
CA GLN A 226 -3.87 3.84 11.00
C GLN A 226 -3.93 3.38 12.46
N LEU A 227 -4.84 3.96 13.26
CA LEU A 227 -5.12 3.52 14.63
C LEU A 227 -6.50 2.90 14.75
N TYR A 228 -6.55 1.79 15.47
CA TYR A 228 -7.77 1.11 15.87
C TYR A 228 -7.90 1.08 17.39
N LEU A 229 -9.13 1.03 17.88
CA LEU A 229 -9.43 1.07 19.31
C LEU A 229 -9.93 -0.27 19.87
N GLY A 230 -9.59 -0.51 21.13
CA GLY A 230 -9.89 -1.75 21.82
C GLY A 230 -11.40 -1.95 22.04
N GLU A 231 -11.97 -2.96 21.38
CA GLU A 231 -13.37 -3.37 21.59
C GLU A 231 -13.59 -3.97 22.97
N LEU A 232 -12.72 -4.90 23.40
CA LEU A 232 -12.83 -5.60 24.68
C LEU A 232 -12.69 -4.67 25.89
N THR A 233 -11.98 -3.56 25.73
CA THR A 233 -11.81 -2.54 26.78
C THR A 233 -12.90 -1.47 26.73
N GLY A 234 -13.77 -1.50 25.72
CA GLY A 234 -14.79 -0.48 25.47
C GLY A 234 -14.24 0.84 24.92
N ALA A 235 -12.93 0.93 24.68
CA ALA A 235 -12.26 2.14 24.22
C ALA A 235 -12.81 2.64 22.87
N ARG A 236 -13.19 1.71 21.99
CA ARG A 236 -13.82 2.00 20.69
C ARG A 236 -15.13 2.79 20.80
N ASN A 237 -15.85 2.64 21.92
CA ASN A 237 -17.15 3.25 22.17
C ASN A 237 -17.09 4.36 23.23
N ASP A 238 -15.90 4.90 23.51
CA ASP A 238 -15.67 5.94 24.52
C ASP A 238 -15.22 7.24 23.85
N PRO A 239 -16.15 8.14 23.45
CA PRO A 239 -15.79 9.39 22.77
C PRO A 239 -14.80 10.24 23.54
N ALA A 240 -14.88 10.28 24.87
CA ALA A 240 -13.95 11.06 25.69
C ALA A 240 -12.52 10.53 25.59
N TYR A 241 -12.35 9.21 25.46
CA TYR A 241 -11.04 8.62 25.22
C TYR A 241 -10.53 8.89 23.80
N ILE A 242 -11.41 8.80 22.79
CA ILE A 242 -11.06 9.11 21.39
C ILE A 242 -10.55 10.55 21.30
N ASP A 243 -11.30 11.50 21.86
CA ASP A 243 -10.96 12.92 21.88
C ASP A 243 -9.62 13.16 22.59
N ALA A 244 -9.41 12.53 23.76
CA ALA A 244 -8.17 12.68 24.52
C ALA A 244 -6.96 12.09 23.77
N LEU A 245 -7.10 10.89 23.20
CA LEU A 245 -6.03 10.26 22.43
C LEU A 245 -5.67 11.09 21.19
N ALA A 246 -6.68 11.59 20.47
CA ALA A 246 -6.47 12.45 19.31
C ALA A 246 -5.70 13.74 19.68
N ALA A 247 -6.06 14.38 20.80
CA ALA A 247 -5.34 15.54 21.31
C ALA A 247 -3.89 15.21 21.68
N GLU A 248 -3.67 14.08 22.37
CA GLU A 248 -2.32 13.63 22.75
C GLU A 248 -1.42 13.34 21.54
N LEU A 249 -1.98 12.80 20.46
CA LEU A 249 -1.30 12.51 19.20
C LEU A 249 -0.99 13.79 18.41
N ALA A 250 -1.92 14.75 18.40
CA ALA A 250 -1.75 16.05 17.74
C ALA A 250 -0.67 16.92 18.42
N GLU A 251 -0.38 16.69 19.70
CA GLU A 251 0.67 17.38 20.45
C GLU A 251 2.07 16.78 20.29
N ILE A 252 2.23 15.68 19.52
CA ILE A 252 3.55 15.07 19.31
C ILE A 252 4.42 16.04 18.50
N PRO A 253 5.58 16.49 19.04
CA PRO A 253 6.44 17.41 18.32
C PRO A 253 7.35 16.67 17.34
N HIS A 254 7.59 17.27 16.18
CA HIS A 254 8.64 16.87 15.27
C HIS A 254 10.01 17.06 15.96
N PRO A 255 10.91 16.07 15.96
CA PRO A 255 12.16 16.12 16.75
C PRO A 255 13.11 17.26 16.34
N GLN A 256 13.13 17.63 15.06
CA GLN A 256 13.95 18.73 14.54
C GLN A 256 13.34 20.13 14.71
N THR A 257 12.05 20.33 14.39
CA THR A 257 11.43 21.67 14.36
C THR A 257 10.71 22.03 15.67
N GLY A 258 10.26 21.03 16.43
CA GLY A 258 9.44 21.21 17.63
C GLY A 258 7.97 21.52 17.35
N GLU A 259 7.58 21.67 16.10
CA GLU A 259 6.18 21.87 15.67
C GLU A 259 5.40 20.55 15.73
N PRO A 260 4.05 20.57 15.79
CA PRO A 260 3.25 19.36 15.69
C PRO A 260 3.65 18.50 14.47
N ALA A 261 3.87 17.21 14.70
CA ALA A 261 4.33 16.28 13.66
C ALA A 261 3.18 15.75 12.78
N PHE A 262 1.97 15.66 13.34
CA PHE A 262 0.84 14.98 12.71
C PHE A 262 -0.43 15.81 12.74
N GLN A 263 -1.15 15.78 11.62
CA GLN A 263 -2.59 15.99 11.60
C GLN A 263 -3.27 14.68 12.02
N VAL A 264 -4.28 14.76 12.89
CA VAL A 264 -5.04 13.61 13.36
C VAL A 264 -6.47 13.74 12.86
N LEU A 265 -6.89 12.79 12.03
CA LEU A 265 -8.22 12.78 11.38
C LEU A 265 -9.04 11.61 11.89
N ARG A 266 -10.34 11.82 12.08
CA ARG A 266 -11.28 10.73 12.38
C ARG A 266 -11.75 10.04 11.11
N LYS A 267 -12.16 8.78 11.23
CA LYS A 267 -12.78 8.06 10.11
C LYS A 267 -13.99 8.78 9.53
N GLU A 268 -14.80 9.44 10.34
CA GLU A 268 -16.00 10.15 9.86
C GLU A 268 -15.66 11.39 9.01
N GLU A 269 -14.42 11.89 9.10
CA GLU A 269 -13.92 12.99 8.26
C GLU A 269 -13.38 12.49 6.91
N LEU A 270 -12.94 11.23 6.84
CA LEU A 270 -12.24 10.66 5.70
C LEU A 270 -13.09 9.70 4.87
N PHE A 271 -13.93 8.93 5.52
CA PHE A 271 -14.60 7.78 4.92
C PHE A 271 -16.11 7.88 5.08
N THR A 272 -16.82 7.36 4.09
CA THR A 272 -18.27 7.18 4.14
C THR A 272 -18.64 5.81 3.57
N GLY A 273 -19.91 5.42 3.73
CA GLY A 273 -20.41 4.17 3.16
C GLY A 273 -20.50 3.00 4.16
N PRO A 274 -20.91 1.82 3.67
CA PRO A 274 -21.38 0.72 4.50
C PRO A 274 -20.28 0.05 5.34
N PHE A 275 -19.00 0.28 4.99
CA PHE A 275 -17.84 -0.30 5.69
C PHE A 275 -17.15 0.67 6.65
N LEU A 276 -17.75 1.83 6.96
CA LEU A 276 -17.18 2.82 7.89
C LEU A 276 -16.84 2.20 9.26
N ASP A 277 -17.60 1.21 9.70
CA ASP A 277 -17.35 0.50 10.96
C ASP A 277 -16.16 -0.47 10.89
N LYS A 278 -15.52 -0.66 9.73
CA LYS A 278 -14.26 -1.40 9.58
C LYS A 278 -13.05 -0.48 9.42
N ALA A 279 -13.27 0.83 9.22
CA ALA A 279 -12.22 1.82 9.04
C ALA A 279 -11.48 2.11 10.36
N PRO A 280 -10.20 2.53 10.32
CA PRO A 280 -9.44 2.92 11.51
C PRO A 280 -10.08 4.12 12.20
N GLU A 281 -10.22 4.08 13.53
CA GLU A 281 -10.83 5.18 14.28
C GLU A 281 -10.10 6.53 14.11
N LEU A 282 -8.77 6.51 14.02
CA LEU A 282 -7.95 7.69 13.79
C LEU A 282 -6.89 7.41 12.72
N MET A 283 -6.58 8.43 11.92
CA MET A 283 -5.50 8.45 10.94
C MET A 283 -4.49 9.53 11.32
N LEU A 284 -3.21 9.17 11.39
CA LEU A 284 -2.09 10.12 11.55
C LEU A 284 -1.53 10.45 10.17
N ILE A 285 -1.71 11.70 9.75
CA ILE A 285 -1.12 12.22 8.52
C ILE A 285 0.04 13.13 8.90
N PRO A 286 1.30 12.79 8.53
CA PRO A 286 2.43 13.65 8.83
C PRO A 286 2.34 15.00 8.11
N TYR A 287 2.67 16.10 8.80
CA TYR A 287 2.87 17.39 8.14
C TYR A 287 4.17 17.44 7.33
N ASP A 288 5.19 16.71 7.78
CA ASP A 288 6.41 16.43 7.01
C ASP A 288 6.30 15.02 6.43
N GLU A 289 6.09 14.92 5.11
CA GLU A 289 5.96 13.63 4.41
C GLU A 289 7.19 12.72 4.60
N ARG A 290 8.35 13.26 5.02
CA ARG A 290 9.55 12.45 5.28
C ARG A 290 9.46 11.62 6.57
N ILE A 291 8.41 11.77 7.36
CA ILE A 291 8.11 10.90 8.49
C ILE A 291 7.37 9.66 7.98
N ASN A 292 7.86 8.48 8.34
CA ASN A 292 7.13 7.23 8.18
C ASN A 292 6.56 6.76 9.52
N VAL A 293 5.28 6.42 9.55
CA VAL A 293 4.62 5.91 10.77
C VAL A 293 4.60 4.38 10.73
N ASP A 294 5.33 3.78 11.66
CA ASP A 294 5.52 2.33 11.75
C ASP A 294 4.87 1.78 13.04
N PRO A 295 3.80 0.97 12.93
CA PRO A 295 3.28 0.24 14.07
C PRO A 295 4.06 -1.05 14.26
N SER A 296 5.19 -0.97 14.96
CA SER A 296 5.97 -2.15 15.28
C SER A 296 6.27 -2.38 16.76
N ARG A 297 6.30 -3.67 17.10
CA ARG A 297 6.56 -4.18 18.46
C ARG A 297 8.05 -4.25 18.80
N ARG A 298 8.94 -3.88 17.88
CA ARG A 298 10.38 -3.94 18.16
C ARG A 298 10.68 -3.03 19.35
N ARG A 299 11.72 -3.40 20.10
CA ARG A 299 12.20 -2.61 21.24
C ARG A 299 12.99 -1.42 20.73
N TRP A 300 12.30 -0.53 20.03
CA TRP A 300 12.82 0.77 19.71
C TRP A 300 13.15 1.49 21.00
N THR A 301 14.27 2.21 20.97
CA THR A 301 14.72 2.89 22.18
C THR A 301 13.89 4.12 22.46
N GLN A 302 13.28 4.67 21.41
CA GLN A 302 12.47 5.88 21.45
C GLN A 302 11.28 5.73 20.47
N PRO A 303 10.17 6.45 20.69
CA PRO A 303 9.09 6.53 19.72
C PRO A 303 9.47 7.19 18.40
N PHE A 304 10.48 8.05 18.39
CA PHE A 304 10.85 8.84 17.21
C PHE A 304 12.36 8.69 17.00
N GLU A 305 12.76 8.21 15.83
CA GLU A 305 14.16 7.95 15.51
C GLU A 305 14.50 8.46 14.10
N ARG A 306 15.73 8.96 13.93
CA ARG A 306 16.23 9.35 12.61
C ARG A 306 16.59 8.08 11.83
N HIS A 307 16.22 8.02 10.55
CA HIS A 307 16.37 6.82 9.73
C HIS A 307 17.78 6.65 9.17
N GLU A 308 18.75 6.46 10.07
CA GLU A 308 20.19 6.45 9.74
C GLU A 308 20.69 5.11 9.22
N ARG A 309 19.92 4.02 9.37
CA ARG A 309 20.32 2.67 8.99
C ARG A 309 19.17 1.92 8.34
N LEU A 310 19.47 1.33 7.19
CA LEU A 310 18.57 0.42 6.51
C LEU A 310 18.86 -1.00 6.99
N ASP A 311 17.88 -1.62 7.65
CA ASP A 311 17.96 -3.02 8.08
C ASP A 311 17.00 -3.83 7.19
N PRO A 312 17.49 -4.69 6.29
CA PRO A 312 16.63 -5.51 5.43
C PRO A 312 15.69 -6.44 6.18
N GLU A 313 15.99 -6.76 7.45
CA GLU A 313 15.11 -7.54 8.33
C GLU A 313 14.01 -6.68 8.98
N VAL A 314 14.00 -5.36 8.75
CA VAL A 314 13.07 -4.37 9.32
C VAL A 314 12.47 -3.52 8.20
N SER A 315 11.15 -3.62 7.99
CA SER A 315 10.48 -2.86 6.92
C SER A 315 11.24 -2.99 5.59
N TYR A 316 11.79 -4.19 5.33
CA TYR A 316 12.56 -4.54 4.14
C TYR A 316 13.80 -3.66 3.86
N GLY A 317 14.24 -2.85 4.83
CA GLY A 317 15.29 -1.84 4.69
C GLY A 317 14.91 -0.69 3.76
N TYR A 318 13.62 -0.34 3.72
CA TYR A 318 13.11 0.77 2.91
C TYR A 318 13.73 2.11 3.30
N SER A 319 14.13 2.88 2.29
CA SER A 319 14.53 4.29 2.39
C SER A 319 13.47 5.25 1.82
N GLY A 320 12.47 4.74 1.12
CA GLY A 320 11.27 5.45 0.69
C GLY A 320 9.99 4.74 1.12
N HIS A 321 8.89 5.48 1.13
CA HIS A 321 7.55 4.92 1.35
C HIS A 321 6.52 5.72 0.57
N HIS A 322 5.30 5.19 0.50
CA HIS A 322 4.15 5.87 -0.11
C HIS A 322 3.98 7.29 0.45
N GLY A 323 3.68 8.21 -0.46
CA GLY A 323 3.31 9.60 -0.18
C GLY A 323 1.83 9.84 -0.52
N VAL A 324 1.27 10.95 -0.06
CA VAL A 324 -0.14 11.28 -0.35
C VAL A 324 -0.29 11.90 -1.74
N THR A 325 0.73 12.62 -2.20
CA THR A 325 0.70 13.33 -3.49
C THR A 325 1.25 12.45 -4.61
N GLY A 326 0.37 12.02 -5.53
CA GLY A 326 0.71 11.28 -6.74
C GLY A 326 0.95 12.17 -7.97
N ILE A 327 1.01 11.54 -9.14
CA ILE A 327 1.11 12.21 -10.44
C ILE A 327 -0.11 11.92 -11.32
N LEU A 328 -0.43 12.84 -12.23
CA LEU A 328 -1.41 12.66 -13.30
C LEU A 328 -0.93 13.39 -14.54
N ALA A 329 -0.87 12.68 -15.66
CA ALA A 329 -0.69 13.22 -17.00
C ALA A 329 -1.70 12.55 -17.93
N ALA A 330 -2.30 13.31 -18.83
CA ALA A 330 -3.27 12.80 -19.78
C ALA A 330 -3.09 13.45 -21.16
N THR A 331 -3.36 12.69 -22.22
CA THR A 331 -3.29 13.18 -23.61
C THR A 331 -4.19 12.33 -24.52
N GLY A 332 -4.45 12.83 -25.73
CA GLY A 332 -5.22 12.14 -26.76
C GLY A 332 -6.68 12.59 -26.84
N PRO A 333 -7.50 11.89 -27.64
CA PRO A 333 -8.90 12.27 -27.87
C PRO A 333 -9.71 12.43 -26.57
N GLY A 334 -10.51 13.51 -26.49
CA GLY A 334 -11.35 13.81 -25.33
C GLY A 334 -10.63 14.51 -24.17
N ILE A 335 -9.32 14.74 -24.27
CA ILE A 335 -8.50 15.42 -23.26
C ILE A 335 -8.11 16.81 -23.74
N GLN A 336 -8.37 17.83 -22.90
CA GLN A 336 -7.89 19.20 -23.14
C GLN A 336 -6.66 19.51 -22.29
N PRO A 337 -5.69 20.30 -22.80
CA PRO A 337 -4.54 20.73 -22.00
C PRO A 337 -4.97 21.60 -20.82
N ALA A 338 -4.66 21.16 -19.60
CA ALA A 338 -4.89 21.90 -18.37
C ALA A 338 -3.90 21.46 -17.28
N ASP A 339 -3.66 22.35 -16.32
CA ASP A 339 -3.04 21.94 -15.06
C ASP A 339 -4.03 21.11 -14.24
N VAL A 340 -3.53 20.13 -13.49
CA VAL A 340 -4.34 19.36 -12.54
C VAL A 340 -4.81 20.31 -11.43
N PRO A 341 -6.12 20.50 -11.22
CA PRO A 341 -6.60 21.42 -10.19
C PRO A 341 -6.12 21.04 -8.79
N GLU A 342 -5.81 22.03 -7.95
CA GLU A 342 -5.55 21.81 -6.54
C GLU A 342 -6.76 21.16 -5.86
N GLY A 343 -6.52 20.14 -5.03
CA GLY A 343 -7.58 19.34 -4.41
C GLY A 343 -8.18 18.25 -5.30
N SER A 344 -7.55 17.94 -6.45
CA SER A 344 -7.89 16.76 -7.23
C SER A 344 -7.57 15.48 -6.45
N GLU A 345 -8.49 14.52 -6.47
CA GLU A 345 -8.36 13.26 -5.75
C GLU A 345 -8.42 12.06 -6.68
N ILE A 346 -7.69 10.99 -6.35
CA ILE A 346 -7.66 9.76 -7.16
C ILE A 346 -9.05 9.13 -7.35
N VAL A 347 -9.97 9.33 -6.40
CA VAL A 347 -11.36 8.85 -6.46
C VAL A 347 -12.15 9.45 -7.63
N GLN A 348 -11.66 10.52 -8.25
CA GLN A 348 -12.26 11.11 -9.46
C GLN A 348 -11.85 10.38 -10.74
N LEU A 349 -10.75 9.63 -10.75
CA LEU A 349 -10.26 8.95 -11.95
C LEU A 349 -11.23 7.91 -12.51
N PRO A 350 -11.89 7.05 -11.71
CA PRO A 350 -12.88 6.11 -12.25
C PRO A 350 -14.00 6.82 -13.02
N ALA A 351 -14.54 7.91 -12.48
CA ALA A 351 -15.58 8.69 -13.14
C ALA A 351 -15.06 9.40 -14.41
N THR A 352 -13.81 9.84 -14.38
CA THR A 352 -13.12 10.46 -15.54
C THR A 352 -12.93 9.45 -16.66
N ILE A 353 -12.44 8.25 -16.36
CA ILE A 353 -12.24 7.16 -17.33
C ILE A 353 -13.58 6.73 -17.94
N LEU A 354 -14.63 6.53 -17.12
CA LEU A 354 -15.96 6.19 -17.63
C LEU A 354 -16.49 7.28 -18.57
N SER A 355 -16.27 8.56 -18.24
CA SER A 355 -16.70 9.67 -19.11
C SER A 355 -15.99 9.64 -20.46
N LEU A 356 -14.69 9.37 -20.49
CA LEU A 356 -13.91 9.23 -21.74
C LEU A 356 -14.37 8.03 -22.59
N LEU A 357 -14.88 6.98 -21.94
CA LEU A 357 -15.47 5.81 -22.60
C LEU A 357 -16.95 6.04 -23.01
N GLY A 358 -17.52 7.23 -22.79
CA GLY A 358 -18.92 7.52 -23.08
C GLY A 358 -19.91 6.78 -22.17
N LEU A 359 -19.49 6.44 -20.95
CA LEU A 359 -20.29 5.70 -19.96
C LEU A 359 -20.70 6.60 -18.78
N GLU A 360 -21.89 6.36 -18.23
CA GLU A 360 -22.35 7.10 -17.05
C GLU A 360 -21.65 6.66 -15.76
N ALA A 361 -21.08 7.62 -15.01
CA ALA A 361 -20.46 7.43 -13.70
C ALA A 361 -21.49 7.37 -12.55
N LYS A 362 -22.43 6.42 -12.57
CA LYS A 362 -23.43 6.26 -11.50
C LYS A 362 -22.88 5.48 -10.30
N GLY A 363 -23.09 6.00 -9.10
CA GLY A 363 -22.74 5.30 -7.85
C GLY A 363 -21.28 5.43 -7.41
N LEU A 364 -20.49 6.26 -8.09
CA LEU A 364 -19.14 6.62 -7.66
C LEU A 364 -19.17 7.81 -6.68
N ASP A 365 -18.20 7.84 -5.77
CA ASP A 365 -18.12 8.86 -4.71
C ASP A 365 -17.79 10.26 -5.23
N ALA A 366 -17.05 10.33 -6.35
CA ALA A 366 -16.58 11.58 -6.90
C ALA A 366 -16.98 11.79 -8.36
N LYS A 367 -17.10 13.06 -8.74
CA LYS A 367 -17.38 13.47 -10.11
C LYS A 367 -16.11 13.43 -10.96
N PRO A 368 -16.24 13.30 -12.29
CA PRO A 368 -15.10 13.36 -13.21
C PRO A 368 -14.26 14.64 -13.01
N LEU A 369 -12.96 14.55 -13.29
CA LEU A 369 -12.03 15.67 -13.37
C LEU A 369 -12.33 16.51 -14.63
N ALA A 370 -13.39 17.30 -14.56
CA ALA A 370 -13.89 18.09 -15.69
C ALA A 370 -12.84 19.06 -16.26
N ALA A 371 -11.84 19.46 -15.47
CA ALA A 371 -10.79 20.38 -15.93
C ALA A 371 -9.96 19.81 -17.09
N ILE A 372 -9.77 18.49 -17.16
CA ILE A 372 -8.96 17.85 -18.21
C ILE A 372 -9.80 17.26 -19.35
N LEU A 373 -11.13 17.33 -19.28
CA LEU A 373 -12.04 16.78 -20.29
C LEU A 373 -12.50 17.86 -21.27
N GLU A 374 -12.53 17.53 -22.56
CA GLU A 374 -13.16 18.39 -23.58
C GLU A 374 -14.69 18.48 -23.38
N GLU A 375 -15.31 19.61 -23.74
CA GLU A 375 -16.75 19.86 -23.52
C GLU A 375 -17.67 18.81 -24.19
N ASP A 376 -17.24 18.24 -25.31
CA ASP A 376 -17.98 17.23 -26.09
C ASP A 376 -17.58 15.78 -25.78
N ALA A 377 -16.66 15.54 -24.83
CA ALA A 377 -16.21 14.20 -24.46
C ALA A 377 -17.35 13.34 -23.84
N GLY A 378 -18.46 13.97 -23.43
CA GLY A 378 -19.64 13.33 -22.86
C GLY A 378 -20.79 13.11 -23.85
N GLY A 379 -20.51 12.59 -25.06
CA GLY A 379 -21.55 12.12 -25.98
C GLY A 379 -22.57 11.20 -25.28
N ALA A 380 -23.83 11.19 -25.75
CA ALA A 380 -25.00 10.57 -25.08
C ALA A 380 -24.66 9.27 -24.34
N ALA A 381 -24.36 9.39 -23.05
CA ALA A 381 -23.71 8.33 -22.30
C ALA A 381 -24.61 7.10 -22.21
N GLU A 382 -24.05 5.92 -22.50
CA GLU A 382 -24.78 4.68 -22.27
C GLU A 382 -24.91 4.45 -20.76
N THR A 383 -26.16 4.31 -20.29
CA THR A 383 -26.42 3.97 -18.89
C THR A 383 -26.05 2.53 -18.65
N VAL A 384 -24.91 2.30 -17.98
CA VAL A 384 -24.63 1.01 -17.35
C VAL A 384 -25.54 0.87 -16.13
N ALA A 385 -26.22 -0.27 -15.99
CA ALA A 385 -27.07 -0.52 -14.84
C ALA A 385 -26.19 -0.47 -13.56
N PRO A 386 -26.57 0.30 -12.53
CA PRO A 386 -25.79 0.33 -11.30
C PRO A 386 -25.75 -1.08 -10.72
N GLU A 387 -24.56 -1.56 -10.38
CA GLU A 387 -24.47 -2.70 -9.46
C GLU A 387 -25.21 -2.31 -8.18
N THR A 388 -26.14 -3.15 -7.76
CA THR A 388 -26.84 -2.99 -6.48
C THR A 388 -25.79 -2.83 -5.38
N GLN A 389 -25.84 -1.69 -4.67
CA GLN A 389 -25.03 -1.48 -3.48
C GLN A 389 -25.19 -2.70 -2.56
N ARG A 390 -24.13 -3.47 -2.41
CA ARG A 390 -24.11 -4.60 -1.47
C ARG A 390 -24.13 -4.00 -0.07
N GLU A 391 -25.09 -4.44 0.74
CA GLU A 391 -25.05 -4.17 2.18
C GLU A 391 -23.76 -4.75 2.75
N ALA A 392 -23.19 -4.08 3.77
CA ALA A 392 -22.06 -4.65 4.49
C ALA A 392 -22.49 -5.98 5.10
N SER A 393 -21.89 -7.06 4.61
CA SER A 393 -22.04 -8.40 5.16
C SER A 393 -20.72 -8.82 5.81
N ASP A 394 -20.83 -9.52 6.94
CA ASP A 394 -19.72 -10.24 7.56
C ASP A 394 -19.61 -11.68 7.03
N GLU A 395 -20.47 -12.07 6.09
CA GLU A 395 -20.32 -13.34 5.39
C GLU A 395 -19.08 -13.31 4.50
N PRO A 396 -18.20 -14.32 4.59
CA PRO A 396 -17.04 -14.42 3.73
C PRO A 396 -17.49 -14.54 2.28
N VAL A 397 -17.05 -13.59 1.45
CA VAL A 397 -17.31 -13.57 0.00
C VAL A 397 -16.48 -14.62 -0.72
N TYR A 398 -15.31 -14.93 -0.17
CA TYR A 398 -14.35 -15.90 -0.68
C TYR A 398 -14.35 -17.15 0.19
N SER A 399 -14.13 -18.31 -0.42
CA SER A 399 -13.80 -19.52 0.31
C SER A 399 -12.44 -19.37 1.02
N GLU A 400 -12.20 -20.17 2.07
CA GLU A 400 -10.90 -20.17 2.77
C GLU A 400 -9.70 -20.41 1.83
N GLU A 401 -9.92 -21.12 0.72
CA GLU A 401 -8.87 -21.38 -0.26
C GLU A 401 -8.59 -20.16 -1.15
N GLU A 402 -9.64 -19.47 -1.61
CA GLU A 402 -9.50 -18.23 -2.38
C GLU A 402 -8.87 -17.13 -1.53
N GLU A 403 -9.24 -17.01 -0.26
CA GLU A 403 -8.59 -16.07 0.67
C GLU A 403 -7.10 -16.39 0.84
N ARG A 404 -6.73 -17.68 0.96
CA ARG A 404 -5.32 -18.09 1.05
C ARG A 404 -4.54 -17.68 -0.20
N GLN A 405 -5.08 -17.95 -1.38
CA GLN A 405 -4.45 -17.60 -2.66
C GLN A 405 -4.33 -16.08 -2.83
N MET A 406 -5.36 -15.33 -2.43
CA MET A 406 -5.32 -13.86 -2.47
C MET A 406 -4.24 -13.31 -1.54
N VAL A 407 -4.12 -13.83 -0.31
CA VAL A 407 -3.06 -13.43 0.64
C VAL A 407 -1.67 -13.79 0.12
N GLU A 408 -1.50 -14.93 -0.55
CA GLU A 408 -0.22 -15.31 -1.16
C GLU A 408 0.16 -14.36 -2.30
N ARG A 409 -0.78 -14.02 -3.19
CA ARG A 409 -0.58 -13.02 -4.25
C ARG A 409 -0.22 -11.64 -3.71
N LEU A 410 -0.94 -11.16 -2.70
CA LEU A 410 -0.66 -9.87 -2.05
C LEU A 410 0.75 -9.84 -1.47
N ARG A 411 1.21 -10.94 -0.85
CA ARG A 411 2.59 -11.05 -0.36
C ARG A 411 3.64 -11.03 -1.45
N ASP A 412 3.36 -11.69 -2.57
CA ASP A 412 4.28 -11.66 -3.72
C ASP A 412 4.38 -10.25 -4.34
N LEU A 413 3.33 -9.44 -4.21
CA LEU A 413 3.29 -8.02 -4.57
C LEU A 413 3.91 -7.10 -3.51
N GLY A 414 4.37 -7.62 -2.36
CA GLY A 414 5.01 -6.84 -1.30
C GLY A 414 4.07 -6.36 -0.17
N TYR A 415 2.80 -6.77 -0.18
CA TYR A 415 1.84 -6.48 0.90
C TYR A 415 1.92 -7.53 2.03
N GLU A 416 1.90 -7.11 3.30
CA GLU A 416 2.10 -8.01 4.47
C GLU A 416 0.87 -8.82 4.93
#